data_AF-A0A2E8Y9Y4-F1
#
_entry.id   AF-A0A2E8Y9Y4-F1
#
_cell.length_a   1.000
_cell.length_b   1.000
_cell.length_c   1.000
_cell.angle_alpha   90.00
_cell.angle_beta   90.00
_cell.angle_gamma   90.00
#
_symmetry.space_group_name_H-M   'P 1'
#
loop_
_entity.id
_entity.type
_entity.pdbx_description
1 polymer ?
#
loop_
_entity_poly.entity_id
_entity_poly.type
_entity_poly.pdbx_seq_one_letter_code
_entity_poly.pdbx_strand_id
1 'polypeptide(L)'
;MKRILLVLTVLLVAVYWVWPRAYVHRLDTALTRGDEETLSRLVVLPSVKAAIEQSLSNDVNAALGDTEDGFLGWLKNQVTDLGSSAVDEIIDLEWVRETLMPGEKTLESRVTNGSFEAWDIYVVRVGKLGNQPVHIKMQLLGSNWRVVAIYP
;
A
#
# COMPACT_ATOMS: atom_id res chain seq x y z
N MET A 1 -41.26 7.97 3.89
CA MET A 1 -40.44 6.78 4.21
C MET A 1 -39.44 6.44 3.10
N LYS A 2 -39.87 6.13 1.86
CA LYS A 2 -38.95 5.78 0.74
C LYS A 2 -37.86 6.84 0.44
N ARG A 3 -38.21 8.14 0.51
CA ARG A 3 -37.24 9.24 0.32
C ARG A 3 -36.18 9.30 1.42
N ILE A 4 -36.58 9.03 2.68
CA ILE A 4 -35.65 8.99 3.82
C ILE A 4 -34.73 7.78 3.69
N LEU A 5 -35.27 6.62 3.33
CA LEU A 5 -34.47 5.42 3.07
C LEU A 5 -33.43 5.67 1.97
N LEU A 6 -33.84 6.30 0.86
CA LEU A 6 -32.93 6.64 -0.24
C LEU A 6 -31.82 7.60 0.20
N VAL A 7 -32.16 8.65 0.95
CA VAL A 7 -31.15 9.59 1.49
C VAL A 7 -30.18 8.89 2.42
N LEU A 8 -30.66 8.00 3.30
CA LEU A 8 -29.81 7.23 4.20
C LEU A 8 -28.87 6.30 3.44
N THR A 9 -29.36 5.60 2.41
CA THR A 9 -28.52 4.72 1.58
C THR A 9 -27.43 5.52 0.85
N VAL A 10 -27.79 6.66 0.25
CA VAL A 10 -26.80 7.53 -0.44
C VAL A 10 -25.76 8.04 0.55
N LEU A 11 -26.18 8.43 1.75
CA LEU A 11 -25.28 8.90 2.78
C LEU A 11 -24.34 7.79 3.26
N LEU A 12 -24.83 6.57 3.45
CA LEU A 12 -24.00 5.41 3.79
C LEU A 12 -22.96 5.11 2.72
N VAL A 13 -23.34 5.16 1.44
CA VAL A 13 -22.40 4.95 0.32
C VAL A 13 -21.36 6.07 0.26
N ALA A 14 -21.77 7.32 0.49
CA ALA A 14 -20.84 8.45 0.52
C ALA A 14 -19.83 8.33 1.67
N VAL A 15 -20.30 7.96 2.87
CA VAL A 15 -19.43 7.70 4.03
C VAL A 15 -18.45 6.57 3.73
N TYR A 16 -18.94 5.46 3.16
CA TYR A 16 -18.11 4.33 2.76
C TYR A 16 -17.01 4.73 1.75
N TRP A 17 -17.32 5.60 0.79
CA TRP A 17 -16.34 6.12 -0.19
C TRP A 17 -15.30 7.06 0.41
N VAL A 18 -15.68 7.86 1.41
CA VAL A 18 -14.78 8.80 2.09
C VAL A 18 -13.89 8.08 3.11
N TRP A 19 -14.38 6.99 3.70
CA TRP A 19 -13.71 6.28 4.78
C TRP A 19 -12.27 5.84 4.49
N PRO A 20 -11.95 5.12 3.41
CA PRO A 20 -10.57 4.72 3.14
C PRO A 20 -9.66 5.93 2.86
N ARG A 21 -10.18 7.02 2.27
CA ARG A 21 -9.39 8.25 2.06
C ARG A 21 -8.97 8.90 3.38
N ALA A 22 -9.85 8.87 4.38
CA ALA A 22 -9.49 9.33 5.72
C ALA A 22 -8.33 8.50 6.33
N TYR A 23 -8.23 7.22 6.01
CA TYR A 23 -7.09 6.38 6.43
C TYR A 23 -5.81 6.70 5.66
N VAL A 24 -5.89 7.05 4.38
CA VAL A 24 -4.72 7.54 3.62
C VAL A 24 -4.16 8.81 4.25
N HIS A 25 -5.02 9.75 4.65
CA HIS A 25 -4.59 10.97 5.35
C HIS A 25 -3.92 10.67 6.70
N ARG A 26 -4.47 9.70 7.46
CA ARG A 26 -3.87 9.24 8.72
C ARG A 26 -2.51 8.58 8.50
N LEU A 27 -2.39 7.78 7.43
CA LEU A 27 -1.13 7.17 7.03
C LEU A 27 -0.10 8.25 6.68
N ASP A 28 -0.46 9.23 5.86
CA ASP A 28 0.40 10.37 5.53
C ASP A 28 0.88 11.14 6.77
N THR A 29 -0.04 11.40 7.71
CA THR A 29 0.28 12.08 8.97
C THR A 29 1.24 11.24 9.81
N ALA A 30 1.04 9.93 9.92
CA ALA A 30 1.91 9.04 10.69
C ALA A 30 3.32 8.97 10.07
N LEU A 31 3.39 8.88 8.75
CA LEU A 31 4.64 8.87 7.99
C LEU A 31 5.42 10.19 8.12
N THR A 32 4.71 11.33 8.07
CA THR A 32 5.31 12.66 8.20
C THR A 32 5.83 12.92 9.61
N ARG A 33 5.10 12.45 10.64
CA ARG A 33 5.49 12.63 12.05
C ARG A 33 6.51 11.60 12.54
N GLY A 34 6.79 10.56 11.76
CA GLY A 34 7.62 9.44 12.22
C GLY A 34 6.99 8.68 13.40
N ASP A 35 5.65 8.63 13.45
CA ASP A 35 4.93 7.95 14.54
C ASP A 35 4.85 6.45 14.25
N GLU A 36 5.86 5.71 14.70
CA GLU A 36 5.97 4.26 14.53
C GLU A 36 4.82 3.49 15.21
N GLU A 37 4.28 3.98 16.32
CA GLU A 37 3.16 3.33 17.02
C GLU A 37 1.87 3.41 16.19
N THR A 38 1.62 4.55 15.56
CA THR A 38 0.49 4.69 14.64
C THR A 38 0.75 3.92 13.35
N LEU A 39 1.98 3.95 12.82
CA LEU A 39 2.31 3.27 11.57
C LEU A 39 2.19 1.74 11.69
N SER A 40 2.67 1.14 12.78
CA SER A 40 2.52 -0.30 13.06
C SER A 40 1.06 -0.75 13.20
N ARG A 41 0.14 0.16 13.55
CA ARG A 41 -1.31 -0.12 13.58
C ARG A 41 -1.96 0.00 12.20
N LEU A 42 -1.43 0.88 11.35
CA LEU A 42 -1.93 1.13 10.00
C LEU A 42 -1.33 0.17 8.97
N VAL A 43 -0.15 -0.37 9.22
CA VAL A 43 0.60 -1.23 8.31
C VAL A 43 0.77 -2.60 8.94
N VAL A 44 0.22 -3.62 8.29
CA VAL A 44 0.41 -5.01 8.70
C VAL A 44 1.69 -5.52 8.04
N LEU A 45 2.84 -5.23 8.67
CA LEU A 45 4.16 -5.61 8.15
C LEU A 45 4.25 -7.09 7.72
N PRO A 46 3.75 -8.07 8.50
CA PRO A 46 3.79 -9.46 8.06
C PRO A 46 3.06 -9.71 6.73
N SER A 47 1.95 -9.02 6.49
CA SER A 47 1.22 -9.12 5.23
C SER A 47 1.96 -8.44 4.08
N VAL A 48 2.58 -7.28 4.35
CA VAL A 48 3.38 -6.56 3.33
C VAL A 48 4.57 -7.41 2.90
N LYS A 49 5.30 -7.99 3.86
CA LYS A 49 6.39 -8.93 3.61
C LYS A 49 5.95 -10.13 2.77
N ALA A 50 4.88 -10.82 3.20
CA ALA A 50 4.35 -11.96 2.47
C ALA A 50 3.92 -11.59 1.03
N ALA A 51 3.34 -10.40 0.83
CA ALA A 51 2.97 -9.92 -0.50
C ALA A 51 4.20 -9.65 -1.38
N ILE A 52 5.28 -9.11 -0.80
CA ILE A 52 6.55 -8.89 -1.51
C ILE A 52 7.22 -10.23 -1.84
N GLU A 53 7.28 -11.18 -0.90
CA GLU A 53 7.78 -12.55 -1.15
C GLU A 53 6.99 -13.24 -2.26
N GLN A 54 5.66 -13.11 -2.23
CA GLN A 54 4.80 -13.66 -3.26
C GLN A 54 5.04 -13.00 -4.62
N SER A 55 5.22 -11.66 -4.66
CA SER A 55 5.58 -10.95 -5.88
C SER A 55 6.92 -11.43 -6.44
N LEU A 56 7.94 -11.56 -5.59
CA LEU A 56 9.26 -12.07 -5.97
C LEU A 56 9.17 -13.50 -6.50
N SER A 57 8.42 -14.38 -5.83
CA SER A 57 8.23 -15.77 -6.30
C SER A 57 7.50 -15.82 -7.64
N ASN A 58 6.50 -14.96 -7.86
CA ASN A 58 5.77 -14.89 -9.11
C ASN A 58 6.63 -14.29 -10.23
N ASP A 59 7.44 -13.28 -9.93
CA ASP A 59 8.35 -12.63 -10.87
C ASP A 59 9.55 -13.51 -11.22
N VAL A 60 10.04 -14.36 -10.31
CA VAL A 60 11.03 -15.40 -10.64
C VAL A 60 10.44 -16.42 -11.62
N ASN A 61 9.16 -16.77 -11.48
CA ASN A 61 8.47 -17.62 -12.44
C ASN A 61 8.14 -16.89 -13.76
N ALA A 62 7.98 -15.56 -13.72
CA ALA A 62 7.73 -14.72 -14.89
C ALA A 62 9.01 -14.20 -15.56
N ALA A 63 10.20 -14.41 -14.98
CA ALA A 63 11.52 -13.94 -15.44
C ALA A 63 12.05 -14.66 -16.70
N LEU A 64 11.15 -15.01 -17.61
CA LEU A 64 11.42 -15.00 -19.05
C LEU A 64 11.07 -13.62 -19.69
N GLY A 65 10.80 -12.58 -18.89
CA GLY A 65 10.56 -11.21 -19.40
C GLY A 65 10.83 -10.09 -18.40
N ASP A 66 12.03 -9.51 -18.47
CA ASP A 66 12.26 -8.06 -18.58
C ASP A 66 11.62 -7.11 -17.53
N THR A 67 12.05 -7.16 -16.26
CA THR A 67 11.86 -6.04 -15.33
C THR A 67 13.09 -5.87 -14.43
N GLU A 68 14.17 -5.34 -14.99
CA GLU A 68 15.42 -5.06 -14.28
C GLU A 68 15.43 -3.69 -13.59
N ASP A 69 14.57 -2.76 -13.99
CA ASP A 69 14.57 -1.40 -13.45
C ASP A 69 13.52 -1.22 -12.36
N GLY A 70 13.95 -1.10 -11.10
CA GLY A 70 13.10 -0.68 -9.97
C GLY A 70 13.40 -1.37 -8.65
N PHE A 71 12.64 -1.02 -7.60
CA PHE A 71 12.78 -1.61 -6.26
C PHE A 71 12.69 -3.14 -6.26
N LEU A 72 11.74 -3.73 -7.00
CA LEU A 72 11.64 -5.20 -7.10
C LEU A 72 12.86 -5.82 -7.78
N GLY A 73 13.48 -5.13 -8.75
CA GLY A 73 14.73 -5.57 -9.38
C GLY A 73 15.91 -5.53 -8.40
N TRP A 74 16.06 -4.42 -7.66
CA TRP A 74 17.06 -4.31 -6.58
C TRP A 74 16.83 -5.36 -5.48
N LEU A 75 15.58 -5.53 -5.04
CA LEU A 75 15.23 -6.48 -3.98
C LEU A 75 15.43 -7.92 -4.46
N LYS A 76 15.10 -8.23 -5.72
CA LYS A 76 15.40 -9.53 -6.33
C LYS A 76 16.90 -9.82 -6.32
N ASN A 77 17.75 -8.85 -6.63
CA ASN A 77 19.20 -9.02 -6.56
C ASN A 77 19.65 -9.31 -5.12
N GLN A 78 19.19 -8.51 -4.15
CA GLN A 78 19.52 -8.72 -2.74
C GLN A 78 19.02 -10.06 -2.18
N VAL A 79 17.80 -10.47 -2.54
CA VAL A 79 17.21 -11.75 -2.11
C VAL A 79 17.87 -12.95 -2.79
N THR A 80 18.36 -12.80 -4.03
CA THR A 80 19.15 -13.84 -4.70
C THR A 80 20.50 -14.03 -4.01
N ASP A 81 21.12 -12.95 -3.54
CA ASP A 81 22.43 -12.97 -2.87
C ASP A 81 22.34 -13.42 -1.39
N LEU A 82 21.25 -13.09 -0.68
CA LEU A 82 21.11 -13.29 0.78
C LEU A 82 20.03 -14.32 1.17
N GLY A 83 19.23 -14.82 0.23
CA GLY A 83 18.13 -15.77 0.46
C GLY A 83 16.80 -15.14 0.91
N SER A 84 15.74 -15.94 1.00
CA SER A 84 14.37 -15.45 1.32
C SER A 84 14.25 -14.75 2.67
N SER A 85 15.13 -15.05 3.63
CA SER A 85 15.19 -14.37 4.93
C SER A 85 15.60 -12.90 4.84
N ALA A 86 16.14 -12.43 3.71
CA ALA A 86 16.52 -11.03 3.52
C ALA A 86 15.29 -10.10 3.44
N VAL A 87 14.14 -10.59 2.96
CA VAL A 87 12.89 -9.80 2.93
C VAL A 87 12.47 -9.44 4.36
N ASP A 88 12.69 -10.34 5.31
CA ASP A 88 12.33 -10.12 6.69
C ASP A 88 13.16 -9.02 7.38
N GLU A 89 14.41 -8.87 6.97
CA GLU A 89 15.34 -7.89 7.54
C GLU A 89 15.25 -6.52 6.83
N ILE A 90 14.97 -6.52 5.52
CA ILE A 90 14.92 -5.30 4.71
C ILE A 90 13.56 -4.59 4.83
N ILE A 91 12.46 -5.33 4.96
CA ILE A 91 11.11 -4.78 4.95
C ILE A 91 10.66 -4.47 6.37
N ASP A 92 10.92 -3.25 6.82
CA ASP A 92 10.47 -2.72 8.11
C ASP A 92 9.63 -1.43 7.94
N LEU A 93 9.32 -0.76 9.05
CA LEU A 93 8.55 0.49 9.04
C LEU A 93 9.31 1.66 8.38
N GLU A 94 10.64 1.67 8.47
CA GLU A 94 11.49 2.68 7.85
C GLU A 94 11.46 2.53 6.33
N TRP A 95 11.62 1.31 5.83
CA TRP A 95 11.46 0.99 4.41
C TRP A 95 10.08 1.40 3.86
N VAL A 96 9.00 1.12 4.61
CA VAL A 96 7.65 1.56 4.22
C VAL A 96 7.60 3.09 4.11
N ARG A 97 8.22 3.80 5.05
CA ARG A 97 8.25 5.27 5.03
C ARG A 97 9.02 5.82 3.84
N GLU A 98 10.21 5.30 3.56
CA GLU A 98 11.02 5.73 2.42
C GLU A 98 10.33 5.44 1.08
N THR A 99 9.67 4.28 0.97
CA THR A 99 8.94 3.88 -0.24
C THR A 99 7.75 4.80 -0.51
N LEU A 100 7.00 5.16 0.55
CA LEU A 100 5.80 5.98 0.43
C LEU A 100 6.09 7.49 0.38
N MET A 101 7.18 7.95 1.00
CA MET A 101 7.60 9.35 1.07
C MET A 101 9.07 9.57 0.62
N PRO A 102 9.43 9.22 -0.63
CA PRO A 102 10.77 9.44 -1.14
C PRO A 102 11.03 10.94 -1.29
N GLY A 103 12.16 11.40 -0.74
CA GLY A 103 12.58 12.80 -0.81
C GLY A 103 11.60 13.76 -0.12
N GLU A 104 11.01 13.35 1.00
CA GLU A 104 10.17 14.15 1.90
C GLU A 104 8.85 14.69 1.32
N LYS A 105 8.43 14.19 0.16
CA LYS A 105 7.08 14.50 -0.36
C LYS A 105 6.03 13.73 0.42
N THR A 106 4.99 14.42 0.89
CA THR A 106 3.84 13.78 1.54
C THR A 106 3.20 12.75 0.62
N LEU A 107 2.73 11.65 1.18
CA LEU A 107 2.00 10.61 0.47
C LEU A 107 0.80 11.20 -0.28
N GLU A 108 0.02 12.07 0.37
CA GLU A 108 -1.16 12.68 -0.26
C GLU A 108 -0.83 13.46 -1.52
N SER A 109 0.29 14.19 -1.54
CA SER A 109 0.72 14.95 -2.72
C SER A 109 1.07 14.06 -3.92
N ARG A 110 1.30 12.77 -3.68
CA ARG A 110 1.69 11.78 -4.69
C ARG A 110 0.53 10.86 -5.09
N VAL A 111 -0.57 10.83 -4.33
CA VAL A 111 -1.74 10.03 -4.69
C VAL A 111 -2.33 10.53 -6.01
N THR A 112 -2.29 9.68 -7.04
CA THR A 112 -2.87 9.98 -8.36
C THR A 112 -4.25 9.37 -8.54
N ASN A 113 -4.49 8.20 -7.96
CA ASN A 113 -5.78 7.53 -8.07
C ASN A 113 -6.04 6.63 -6.85
N GLY A 114 -7.30 6.34 -6.58
CA GLY A 114 -7.67 5.32 -5.61
C GLY A 114 -8.98 4.65 -6.01
N SER A 115 -8.98 3.32 -6.06
CA SER A 115 -10.10 2.52 -6.53
C SER A 115 -10.36 1.33 -5.62
N PHE A 116 -11.63 0.94 -5.51
CA PHE A 116 -12.00 -0.32 -4.87
C PHE A 116 -11.79 -1.48 -5.84
N GLU A 117 -11.06 -2.50 -5.41
CA GLU A 117 -10.99 -3.80 -6.11
C GLU A 117 -12.06 -4.77 -5.58
N ALA A 118 -12.43 -4.62 -4.30
CA ALA A 118 -13.49 -5.37 -3.63
C ALA A 118 -14.17 -4.49 -2.57
N TRP A 119 -15.19 -5.03 -1.89
CA TRP A 119 -15.89 -4.34 -0.79
C TRP A 119 -15.01 -4.15 0.47
N ASP A 120 -13.91 -4.88 0.57
CA ASP A 120 -12.94 -4.79 1.66
C ASP A 120 -11.54 -4.44 1.16
N ILE A 121 -11.35 -4.17 -0.13
CA ILE A 121 -10.04 -3.89 -0.74
C ILE A 121 -10.08 -2.56 -1.46
N TYR A 122 -9.21 -1.65 -1.04
CA TYR A 122 -9.00 -0.35 -1.64
C TYR A 122 -7.53 -0.20 -2.05
N VAL A 123 -7.29 0.11 -3.32
CA VAL A 123 -5.94 0.28 -3.85
C VAL A 123 -5.70 1.74 -4.18
N VAL A 124 -4.61 2.28 -3.65
CA VAL A 124 -4.16 3.65 -3.87
C VAL A 124 -2.94 3.61 -4.77
N ARG A 125 -3.00 4.33 -5.88
CA ARG A 125 -1.85 4.56 -6.75
C ARG A 125 -1.14 5.84 -6.34
N VAL A 126 0.18 5.72 -6.18
CA VAL A 126 1.09 6.78 -5.76
C VAL A 126 2.13 6.98 -6.86
N GLY A 127 2.29 8.21 -7.34
CA GLY A 127 3.18 8.53 -8.46
C GLY A 127 2.48 8.59 -9.81
N LYS A 128 3.21 9.04 -10.84
CA LYS A 128 2.65 9.27 -12.18
C LYS A 128 2.66 7.98 -13.01
N LEU A 129 1.62 7.79 -13.82
CA LEU A 129 1.60 6.75 -14.87
C LEU A 129 2.84 6.92 -15.77
N GLY A 130 3.54 5.82 -16.03
CA GLY A 130 4.76 5.79 -16.85
C GLY A 130 6.06 6.08 -16.09
N ASN A 131 6.01 6.31 -14.77
CA ASN A 131 7.18 6.61 -13.94
C ASN A 131 7.26 5.71 -12.70
N GLN A 132 7.01 4.41 -12.90
CA GLN A 132 6.97 3.37 -11.84
C GLN A 132 6.08 3.77 -10.66
N PRO A 133 4.74 3.83 -10.85
CA PRO A 133 3.84 4.11 -9.74
C PRO A 133 3.99 3.05 -8.65
N VAL A 134 3.66 3.39 -7.41
CA VAL A 134 3.55 2.43 -6.31
C VAL A 134 2.08 2.26 -5.98
N HIS A 135 1.63 1.02 -5.89
CA HIS A 135 0.30 0.64 -5.45
C HIS A 135 0.34 0.25 -3.98
N ILE A 136 -0.48 0.92 -3.18
CA ILE A 136 -0.74 0.60 -1.78
C ILE A 136 -2.07 -0.13 -1.73
N LYS A 137 -2.04 -1.40 -1.35
CA LYS A 137 -3.26 -2.19 -1.11
C LYS A 137 -3.65 -2.07 0.35
N MET A 138 -4.85 -1.53 0.56
CA MET A 138 -5.48 -1.43 1.85
C MET A 138 -6.61 -2.46 1.94
N GLN A 139 -6.68 -3.16 3.07
CA GLN A 139 -7.77 -4.08 3.38
C GLN A 139 -8.52 -3.63 4.62
N LEU A 140 -9.85 -3.78 4.61
CA LEU A 140 -10.69 -3.56 5.77
C LEU A 140 -10.57 -4.77 6.72
N LEU A 141 -9.73 -4.63 7.75
CA LEU A 141 -9.54 -5.64 8.79
C LEU A 141 -10.33 -5.24 10.04
N GLY A 142 -11.44 -5.94 10.27
CA GLY A 142 -12.44 -5.58 11.29
C GLY A 142 -13.14 -4.28 10.90
N SER A 143 -12.84 -3.19 11.61
CA SER A 143 -13.37 -1.84 11.31
C SER A 143 -12.31 -0.83 10.87
N ASN A 144 -11.09 -1.31 10.58
CA ASN A 144 -9.97 -0.45 10.24
C ASN A 144 -9.39 -0.81 8.89
N TRP A 145 -9.19 0.19 8.04
CA TRP A 145 -8.41 0.03 6.82
C TRP A 145 -6.93 -0.04 7.21
N ARG A 146 -6.24 -1.08 6.74
CA ARG A 146 -4.81 -1.28 6.98
C ARG A 146 -4.09 -1.60 5.69
N VAL A 147 -2.87 -1.12 5.56
CA VAL A 147 -1.97 -1.47 4.45
C VAL A 147 -1.53 -2.92 4.64
N VAL A 148 -1.82 -3.74 3.63
CA VAL A 148 -1.49 -5.17 3.63
C VAL A 148 -0.53 -5.55 2.51
N ALA A 149 -0.36 -4.71 1.49
CA ALA A 149 0.65 -4.90 0.46
C ALA A 149 1.10 -3.56 -0.13
N ILE A 150 2.35 -3.51 -0.56
CA ILE A 150 2.96 -2.42 -1.31
C ILE A 150 3.70 -3.05 -2.49
N TYR A 151 3.38 -2.64 -3.71
CA TYR A 151 3.96 -3.18 -4.94
C TYR A 151 3.99 -2.10 -6.04
N PRO A 152 4.83 -2.22 -7.07
CA PRO A 152 4.88 -1.26 -8.20
C PRO A 152 3.63 -1.31 -9.11
#